data_AF-A0A5E4NQ63-F1
#
_entry.id   AF-A0A5E4NQ63-F1
#
_cell.length_a   1.000
_cell.length_b   1.000
_cell.length_c   1.000
_cell.angle_alpha   90.00
_cell.angle_beta   90.00
_cell.angle_gamma   90.00
#
_symmetry.space_group_name_H-M   'P 1'
#
loop_
_entity.id
_entity.type
_entity.pdbx_description
1 polymer ?
#
loop_
_entity_poly.entity_id
_entity_poly.type
_entity_poly.pdbx_seq_one_letter_code
_entity_poly.pdbx_strand_id
1 'polypeptide(L)'
;MYKLYWLVGLNSELNLTSKRLLYISIVKAIWIYGIQLWGCVIKSNIGKIQRCQRITFHTIVAAYRYDKKDTIHRDLKMSSMQVEITRFARKHARKLELHKNMAAIQLAGHQMTETIEAI
;
A
#
# COMPACT_ATOMS: atom_id res chain seq x y z
N MET A 1 7.17 -9.74 -7.07
CA MET A 1 6.45 -9.51 -8.34
C MET A 1 6.86 -10.49 -9.45
N TYR A 2 8.13 -10.88 -9.53
CA TYR A 2 8.64 -11.83 -10.54
C TYR A 2 7.77 -13.09 -10.74
N LYS A 3 7.26 -13.71 -9.65
CA LYS A 3 6.38 -14.89 -9.73
C LYS A 3 5.05 -14.66 -10.44
N LEU A 4 4.53 -13.42 -10.44
CA LEU A 4 3.26 -13.06 -11.09
C LEU A 4 3.49 -12.41 -12.46
N TYR A 5 4.74 -12.15 -12.85
CA TYR A 5 5.07 -11.38 -14.04
C TYR A 5 4.45 -11.96 -15.32
N TRP A 6 4.42 -13.28 -15.45
CA TRP A 6 3.78 -13.96 -16.59
C TRP A 6 2.28 -13.66 -16.72
N LEU A 7 1.60 -13.31 -15.62
CA LEU A 7 0.16 -13.04 -15.60
C LEU A 7 -0.17 -11.54 -15.72
N VAL A 8 0.67 -10.66 -15.19
CA VAL A 8 0.43 -9.20 -15.22
C VAL A 8 1.29 -8.43 -16.22
N GLY A 9 2.25 -9.10 -16.86
CA GLY A 9 3.19 -8.49 -17.79
C GLY A 9 2.55 -8.13 -19.14
N LEU A 10 3.36 -7.50 -19.99
CA LEU A 10 2.97 -7.09 -21.34
C LEU A 10 2.52 -8.28 -22.19
N ASN A 11 3.23 -9.41 -22.11
CA ASN A 11 2.97 -10.60 -22.92
C ASN A 11 1.76 -11.43 -22.44
N SER A 12 1.04 -10.96 -21.41
CA SER A 12 -0.17 -11.64 -20.95
C SER A 12 -1.39 -11.15 -21.74
N GLU A 13 -2.14 -12.11 -22.29
CA GLU A 13 -3.42 -11.93 -22.99
C GLU A 13 -4.55 -11.37 -22.11
N LEU A 14 -4.34 -11.24 -20.79
CA LEU A 14 -5.35 -10.71 -19.89
C LEU A 14 -5.64 -9.24 -20.16
N ASN A 15 -6.93 -8.88 -20.12
CA ASN A 15 -7.32 -7.48 -20.18
C ASN A 15 -6.81 -6.69 -18.96
N LEU A 16 -6.71 -5.36 -19.12
CA LEU A 16 -6.21 -4.47 -18.06
C LEU A 16 -7.02 -4.59 -16.76
N THR A 17 -8.33 -4.79 -16.86
CA THR A 17 -9.22 -4.95 -15.69
C THR A 17 -8.93 -6.23 -14.90
N SER A 18 -8.60 -7.34 -15.55
CA SER A 18 -8.26 -8.61 -14.89
C SER A 18 -6.88 -8.53 -14.24
N LYS A 19 -5.90 -7.93 -14.93
CA LYS A 19 -4.58 -7.62 -14.34
C LYS A 19 -4.72 -6.72 -13.11
N ARG A 20 -5.59 -5.72 -13.19
CA ARG A 20 -5.96 -4.83 -12.07
C ARG A 20 -6.54 -5.62 -10.89
N LEU A 21 -7.50 -6.50 -11.15
CA LEU A 21 -8.14 -7.33 -10.13
C LEU A 21 -7.15 -8.28 -9.44
N LEU A 22 -6.24 -8.87 -10.21
CA LEU A 22 -5.19 -9.74 -9.67
C LEU A 22 -4.26 -8.98 -8.72
N TYR A 23 -3.87 -7.76 -9.09
CA TYR A 23 -3.08 -6.91 -8.22
C TYR A 23 -3.81 -6.62 -6.90
N ILE A 24 -5.10 -6.26 -6.97
CA ILE A 24 -5.90 -5.94 -5.78
C ILE A 24 -6.08 -7.17 -4.88
N SER A 25 -6.36 -8.33 -5.46
CA SER A 25 -6.63 -9.56 -4.70
C SER A 25 -5.39 -10.17 -4.07
N ILE A 26 -4.23 -10.13 -4.74
CA ILE A 26 -3.01 -10.78 -4.26
C ILE A 26 -2.04 -9.75 -3.65
N VAL A 27 -1.56 -8.83 -4.47
CA VAL A 27 -0.44 -7.94 -4.08
C VAL A 27 -0.88 -6.95 -3.01
N LYS A 28 -2.02 -6.28 -3.23
CA LYS A 28 -2.57 -5.34 -2.25
C LYS A 28 -2.96 -6.05 -0.96
N ALA A 29 -3.52 -7.27 -1.02
CA ALA A 29 -3.85 -8.05 0.17
C ALA A 29 -2.61 -8.40 1.01
N ILE A 30 -1.53 -8.87 0.37
CA ILE A 30 -0.25 -9.16 1.06
C ILE A 30 0.29 -7.92 1.77
N TRP A 31 0.24 -6.76 1.11
CA TRP A 31 0.74 -5.52 1.72
C TRP A 31 -0.16 -4.99 2.83
N ILE A 32 -1.48 -5.08 2.67
CA ILE A 32 -2.43 -4.73 3.74
C ILE A 32 -2.21 -5.60 4.97
N TYR A 33 -1.96 -6.90 4.78
CA TYR A 33 -1.66 -7.78 5.90
C TYR A 33 -0.32 -7.41 6.55
N GLY A 34 0.71 -7.20 5.73
CA GLY A 34 2.04 -6.81 6.17
C GLY A 34 2.07 -5.48 6.93
N ILE A 35 1.12 -4.56 6.70
CA ILE A 35 1.09 -3.27 7.37
C ILE A 35 0.88 -3.37 8.88
N GLN A 36 0.13 -4.36 9.35
CA GLN A 36 -0.12 -4.55 10.78
C GLN A 36 1.15 -5.03 11.50
N LEU A 37 1.98 -5.77 10.77
CA LEU A 37 3.22 -6.36 11.29
C LEU A 37 4.43 -5.41 11.12
N TRP A 38 4.50 -4.65 10.02
CA TRP A 38 5.63 -3.79 9.65
C TRP A 38 5.31 -2.31 9.81
N GLY A 39 4.08 -1.94 10.18
CA GLY A 39 3.66 -0.55 10.41
C GLY A 39 4.35 0.08 11.62
N CYS A 40 4.82 -0.74 12.57
CA CYS A 40 5.73 -0.33 13.64
C CYS A 40 7.19 -0.16 13.17
N VAL A 41 7.55 -0.67 12.00
CA VAL A 41 8.94 -0.86 11.56
C VAL A 41 9.30 0.12 10.45
N ILE A 42 9.54 1.37 10.87
CA ILE A 42 10.43 2.40 10.29
C ILE A 42 10.13 2.88 8.85
N LYS A 43 10.11 4.22 8.70
CA LYS A 43 9.87 5.02 7.47
C LYS A 43 10.53 4.50 6.19
N SER A 44 11.74 3.93 6.27
CA SER A 44 12.55 3.52 5.12
C SER A 44 11.91 2.38 4.30
N ASN A 45 11.05 1.56 4.92
CA ASN A 45 10.35 0.47 4.24
C ASN A 45 9.17 0.96 3.38
N ILE A 46 8.55 2.09 3.74
CA ILE A 46 7.46 2.69 2.95
C ILE A 46 7.96 3.08 1.56
N GLY A 47 9.14 3.69 1.47
CA GLY A 47 9.75 4.06 0.19
C GLY A 47 10.03 2.86 -0.72
N LYS A 48 10.46 1.72 -0.14
CA LYS A 48 10.65 0.46 -0.89
C LYS A 48 9.32 -0.07 -1.43
N ILE A 49 8.28 -0.10 -0.60
CA ILE A 49 6.93 -0.54 -1.00
C ILE A 49 6.38 0.34 -2.13
N GLN A 50 6.54 1.66 -2.04
CA GLN A 50 6.12 2.58 -3.09
C GLN A 50 6.87 2.37 -4.41
N ARG A 51 8.19 2.12 -4.35
CA ARG A 51 8.98 1.79 -5.54
C ARG A 51 8.49 0.48 -6.16
N CYS A 52 8.20 -0.54 -5.36
CA CYS A 52 7.61 -1.79 -5.83
C CYS A 52 6.22 -1.60 -6.45
N GLN A 53 5.36 -0.77 -5.86
CA GLN A 53 4.05 -0.42 -6.42
C GLN A 53 4.21 0.25 -7.79
N ARG A 54 5.12 1.23 -7.90
CA ARG A 54 5.36 1.91 -9.16
C ARG A 54 5.78 0.94 -10.25
N ILE A 55 6.80 0.12 -10.00
CA ILE A 55 7.25 -0.90 -10.97
C ILE A 55 6.08 -1.79 -11.39
N THR A 56 5.25 -2.20 -10.41
CA THR A 56 4.08 -3.03 -10.68
C THR A 56 3.07 -2.39 -11.62
N PHE A 57 2.75 -1.11 -11.41
CA PHE A 57 1.81 -0.39 -12.25
C PHE A 57 2.33 -0.17 -13.65
N HIS A 58 3.62 0.15 -13.81
CA HIS A 58 4.23 0.25 -15.13
C HIS A 58 4.19 -1.10 -15.86
N THR A 59 4.42 -2.21 -15.17
CA THR A 59 4.30 -3.54 -15.77
C THR A 59 2.86 -3.86 -16.21
N ILE A 60 1.85 -3.51 -15.41
CA ILE A 60 0.43 -3.79 -15.71
C ILE A 60 -0.07 -2.97 -16.91
N VAL A 61 0.31 -1.69 -17.00
CA VAL A 61 -0.13 -0.77 -18.05
C VAL A 61 0.79 -0.82 -19.28
N ALA A 62 1.94 -1.50 -19.17
CA ALA A 62 3.03 -1.40 -20.13
C ALA A 62 3.48 0.06 -20.37
N ALA A 63 3.44 0.86 -19.32
CA ALA A 63 3.78 2.29 -19.35
C ALA A 63 5.30 2.51 -19.41
N TYR A 64 5.73 3.50 -20.18
CA TYR A 64 7.13 3.90 -20.27
C TYR A 64 7.60 4.51 -18.94
N ARG A 65 8.90 4.45 -18.65
CA ARG A 65 9.48 4.90 -17.36
C ARG A 65 9.24 6.38 -17.04
N TYR A 66 9.03 7.22 -18.06
CA TYR A 66 8.78 8.66 -17.94
C TYR A 66 7.30 9.00 -17.74
N ASP A 67 6.40 8.02 -17.84
CA ASP A 67 4.98 8.27 -17.65
C ASP A 67 4.71 8.79 -16.24
N LYS A 68 3.93 9.87 -16.17
CA LYS A 68 3.66 10.57 -14.91
C LYS A 68 2.86 9.64 -13.99
N LYS A 69 3.34 9.50 -12.74
CA LYS A 69 2.69 8.67 -11.70
C LYS A 69 1.19 8.96 -11.58
N ASP A 70 0.80 10.24 -11.64
CA ASP A 70 -0.58 10.67 -11.42
C ASP A 70 -1.50 10.20 -12.57
N THR A 71 -0.98 10.18 -13.79
CA THR A 71 -1.68 9.65 -14.97
C THR A 71 -1.94 8.15 -14.78
N ILE A 72 -0.92 7.38 -14.41
CA ILE A 72 -1.04 5.93 -14.18
C ILE A 72 -2.02 5.62 -13.05
N HIS A 73 -1.96 6.37 -11.94
CA HIS A 73 -2.90 6.20 -10.81
C HIS A 73 -4.35 6.51 -11.21
N ARG A 74 -4.57 7.56 -12.01
CA ARG A 74 -5.89 7.94 -12.52
C ARG A 74 -6.44 6.87 -13.47
N ASP A 75 -5.63 6.41 -14.40
CA ASP A 75 -6.07 5.47 -15.45
C ASP A 75 -6.36 4.08 -14.87
N LEU A 76 -5.55 3.62 -13.89
CA LEU A 76 -5.81 2.40 -13.13
C LEU A 76 -6.90 2.56 -12.06
N LYS A 77 -7.34 3.80 -11.77
CA LYS A 77 -8.26 4.14 -10.66
C LYS A 77 -7.79 3.56 -9.33
N MET A 78 -6.49 3.61 -9.05
CA MET A 78 -5.87 3.04 -7.85
C MET A 78 -5.22 4.09 -6.96
N SER A 79 -5.46 3.97 -5.66
CA SER A 79 -4.82 4.77 -4.62
C SER A 79 -3.33 4.42 -4.46
N SER A 80 -2.54 5.42 -4.08
CA SER A 80 -1.16 5.20 -3.63
C SER A 80 -1.13 4.40 -2.33
N MET A 81 -0.13 3.53 -2.17
CA MET A 81 0.07 2.77 -0.95
C MET A 81 0.16 3.66 0.30
N GLN A 82 0.72 4.87 0.19
CA GLN A 82 0.75 5.83 1.30
C GLN A 82 -0.66 6.21 1.78
N VAL A 83 -1.59 6.46 0.84
CA VAL A 83 -2.98 6.82 1.18
C VAL A 83 -3.65 5.66 1.89
N GLU A 84 -3.41 4.43 1.43
CA GLU A 84 -3.91 3.23 2.08
C GLU A 84 -3.32 3.05 3.49
N ILE A 85 -2.00 3.22 3.63
CA ILE A 85 -1.30 3.14 4.91
C ILE A 85 -1.90 4.11 5.93
N THR A 86 -2.02 5.38 5.55
CA THR A 86 -2.60 6.43 6.40
C THR A 86 -4.07 6.13 6.74
N ARG A 87 -4.84 5.61 5.78
CA ARG A 87 -6.22 5.21 6.01
C ARG A 87 -6.33 4.08 7.03
N PHE A 88 -5.46 3.07 6.93
CA PHE A 88 -5.40 1.96 7.88
C PHE A 88 -4.97 2.42 9.27
N ALA A 89 -3.93 3.25 9.37
CA ALA A 89 -3.46 3.82 10.63
C ALA A 89 -4.58 4.61 11.33
N ARG A 90 -5.27 5.51 10.62
CA ARG A 90 -6.42 6.26 11.18
C ARG A 90 -7.58 5.38 11.61
N LYS A 91 -7.86 4.30 10.86
CA LYS A 91 -8.90 3.33 11.23
C LYS A 91 -8.51 2.56 12.50
N HIS A 92 -7.24 2.21 12.64
CA HIS A 92 -6.70 1.53 13.82
C HIS A 92 -6.73 2.43 15.05
N ALA A 93 -6.26 3.68 14.94
CA ALA A 93 -6.28 4.67 16.01
C ALA A 93 -7.71 4.88 16.57
N ARG A 94 -8.70 5.12 15.70
CA ARG A 94 -10.12 5.24 16.11
C ARG A 94 -10.65 3.99 16.80
N LYS A 95 -10.20 2.80 16.36
CA LYS A 95 -10.61 1.54 17.00
C LYS A 95 -9.99 1.39 18.41
N LEU A 96 -8.78 1.92 18.62
CA LEU A 96 -8.12 1.95 19.92
C LEU A 96 -8.80 2.94 20.87
N GLU A 97 -9.17 4.13 20.40
CA GLU A 97 -9.89 5.14 21.18
C GLU A 97 -11.24 4.62 21.71
N LEU A 98 -11.95 3.82 20.91
CA LEU A 98 -13.22 3.20 21.28
C LEU A 98 -13.07 1.91 22.10
N HIS A 99 -11.85 1.48 22.42
CA HIS A 99 -11.61 0.21 23.08
C HIS A 99 -11.84 0.30 24.59
N LYS A 100 -12.61 -0.63 25.17
CA LYS A 100 -12.89 -0.70 26.62
C LYS A 100 -11.63 -0.85 27.50
N ASN A 101 -10.49 -1.18 26.91
CA ASN A 101 -9.27 -1.49 27.67
C ASN A 101 -8.42 -0.23 27.80
N MET A 102 -8.30 0.29 29.03
CA MET A 102 -7.53 1.49 29.33
C MET A 102 -6.05 1.37 28.97
N ALA A 103 -5.46 0.16 29.07
CA ALA A 103 -4.07 -0.05 28.69
C ALA A 103 -3.85 0.12 27.17
N ALA A 104 -4.84 -0.28 26.35
CA ALA A 104 -4.77 -0.10 24.91
C ALA A 104 -4.85 1.38 24.51
N ILE A 105 -5.62 2.18 25.24
CA ILE A 105 -5.73 3.64 25.04
C ILE A 105 -4.40 4.33 25.42
N GLN A 106 -3.78 3.93 26.54
CA GLN A 106 -2.49 4.48 26.97
C GLN A 106 -1.36 4.18 25.99
N LEU A 107 -1.34 2.99 25.40
CA LEU A 107 -0.38 2.62 24.33
C LEU A 107 -0.55 3.49 23.07
N ALA A 108 -1.79 3.88 22.73
CA ALA A 108 -2.06 4.76 21.59
C ALA A 108 -1.40 6.13 21.75
N GLY A 109 -1.44 6.69 22.96
CA GLY A 109 -0.85 7.99 23.28
C GLY A 109 0.67 8.03 23.11
N HIS A 110 1.35 6.90 23.40
CA HIS A 110 2.81 6.80 23.31
C HIS A 110 3.32 6.67 21.85
N GLN A 111 2.56 5.99 20.98
CA GLN A 111 2.92 5.84 19.56
C GLN A 111 2.75 7.14 18.75
N MET A 112 1.80 8.01 19.12
CA MET A 112 1.61 9.29 18.42
C MET A 112 2.81 10.23 18.60
N THR A 113 3.42 10.26 19.78
CA THR A 113 4.62 11.06 20.07
C THR A 113 5.81 10.69 19.19
N GLU A 114 6.07 9.40 18.95
CA GLU A 114 7.14 8.95 18.04
C GLU A 114 6.84 9.26 16.57
N THR A 115 5.56 9.33 16.17
CA THR A 115 5.17 9.62 14.78
C THR A 115 5.24 11.10 14.40
N ILE A 116 5.13 12.03 15.36
CA ILE A 116 5.20 13.48 15.12
C ILE A 116 6.66 13.95 15.02
N GLU A 117 7.57 13.39 15.82
CA GLU A 117 9.03 13.61 15.64
C GLU A 117 9.57 12.92 14.37
N ALA A 118 8.75 12.06 13.78
CA ALA A 118 8.96 11.41 12.52
C ALA A 118 8.31 12.15 11.32
N ILE A 119 7.71 13.32 11.55
CA ILE A 119 7.39 14.37 10.55
C ILE A 119 8.60 14.80 9.73
#